data_AF-A0A1Q6QKP0-F1
#
_entry.id   AF-A0A1Q6QKP0-F1
#
_cell.length_a   1.000
_cell.length_b   1.000
_cell.length_c   1.000
_cell.angle_alpha   90.00
_cell.angle_beta   90.00
_cell.angle_gamma   90.00
#
_symmetry.space_group_name_H-M   'P 1'
#
loop_
_entity.id
_entity.type
_entity.pdbx_description
1 polymer ?
#
loop_
_entity_poly.entity_id
_entity_poly.type
_entity_poly.pdbx_seq_one_letter_code
_entity_poly.pdbx_strand_id
1 'polypeptide(L)'
;MTGCVDLETHTQFTHADAEIYAMTQRTLTAVYPQTITRKAYTGQVIRRYSLVVGRKRINLSGNSGISDASCDKMTERKALTLPGGFSLPVTLVVETYRPYEAVQTQVPQAQAQAALCEYAQRSVLGDMIAGKILGQEPAFREASGLFWMDMTCACQEMIARQRPAELFEGEDTND
;
A
#
# COMPACT_ATOMS: atom_id res chain seq x y z
N MET A 1 21.15 -26.19 20.56
CA MET A 1 20.94 -25.98 22.01
C MET A 1 20.66 -24.50 22.18
N THR A 2 19.55 -24.12 22.82
CA THR A 2 19.34 -22.73 23.26
C THR A 2 19.79 -22.64 24.70
N GLY A 3 20.63 -21.67 25.04
CA GLY A 3 21.20 -21.55 26.38
C GLY A 3 21.92 -20.25 26.59
N CYS A 4 21.90 -19.80 27.85
CA CYS A 4 22.73 -18.73 28.34
C CYS A 4 23.90 -19.36 29.09
N VAL A 5 25.12 -19.00 28.72
CA VAL A 5 26.32 -19.33 29.51
C VAL A 5 26.83 -18.03 30.09
N ASP A 6 26.70 -17.91 31.41
CA ASP A 6 27.21 -16.75 32.14
C ASP A 6 28.65 -17.05 32.60
N LEU A 7 29.61 -16.29 32.07
CA LEU A 7 31.00 -16.32 32.52
C LEU A 7 31.29 -15.03 33.28
N GLU A 8 32.19 -15.08 34.26
CA GLU A 8 32.51 -13.97 35.17
C GLU A 8 32.80 -12.62 34.46
N THR A 9 33.26 -12.65 33.21
CA THR A 9 33.61 -11.46 32.42
C THR A 9 32.63 -11.17 31.28
N HIS A 10 31.76 -12.12 30.90
CA HIS A 10 30.82 -11.96 29.80
C HIS A 10 29.72 -13.04 29.79
N THR A 11 28.51 -12.64 29.43
CA THR A 11 27.39 -13.55 29.19
C THR A 11 27.30 -13.88 27.70
N GLN A 12 27.25 -15.17 27.34
CA GLN A 12 27.06 -15.64 25.97
C GLN A 12 25.69 -16.28 25.78
N PHE A 13 24.90 -15.76 24.84
CA PHE A 13 23.62 -16.34 24.45
C PHE A 13 23.78 -17.16 23.18
N THR A 14 23.32 -18.41 23.24
CA THR A 14 23.23 -19.31 22.09
C THR A 14 21.76 -19.64 21.84
N HIS A 15 21.36 -19.69 20.57
CA HIS A 15 20.03 -20.12 20.17
C HIS A 15 20.13 -21.32 19.24
N ALA A 16 19.12 -22.18 19.29
CA ALA A 16 18.99 -23.27 18.33
C ALA A 16 18.35 -22.75 17.03
N ASP A 17 19.06 -22.92 15.92
CA ASP A 17 18.52 -22.74 14.58
C ASP A 17 17.89 -24.05 14.10
N ALA A 18 16.60 -24.21 14.41
CA ALA A 18 15.83 -25.35 13.96
C ALA A 18 14.89 -24.96 12.81
N GLU A 19 15.00 -25.66 11.69
CA GLU A 19 14.02 -25.63 10.61
C GLU A 19 12.95 -26.69 10.85
N ILE A 20 11.83 -26.30 11.46
CA ILE A 20 10.71 -27.20 11.73
C ILE A 20 9.57 -26.84 10.79
N TYR A 21 9.30 -27.73 9.83
CA TYR A 21 8.17 -27.63 8.91
C TYR A 21 7.01 -28.51 9.38
N ALA A 22 5.79 -27.97 9.31
CA ALA A 22 4.58 -28.69 9.64
C ALA A 22 3.52 -28.51 8.55
N MET A 23 2.59 -29.46 8.49
CA MET A 23 1.33 -29.29 7.77
C MET A 23 0.39 -28.47 8.63
N THR A 24 -0.06 -27.33 8.12
CA THR A 24 -0.94 -26.40 8.83
C THR A 24 -2.20 -26.13 8.02
N GLN A 25 -3.25 -25.69 8.72
CA GLN A 25 -4.46 -25.18 8.10
C GLN A 25 -4.60 -23.71 8.48
N ARG A 26 -4.78 -22.86 7.48
CA ARG A 26 -5.02 -21.43 7.65
C ARG A 26 -6.38 -21.07 7.09
N THR A 27 -7.13 -20.25 7.82
CA THR A 27 -8.46 -19.79 7.41
C THR A 27 -8.49 -18.27 7.38
N LEU A 28 -9.08 -17.69 6.34
CA LEU A 28 -9.31 -16.26 6.28
C LEU A 28 -10.61 -15.89 5.59
N THR A 29 -11.06 -14.68 5.86
CA THR A 29 -12.20 -14.04 5.19
C THR A 29 -11.72 -12.78 4.50
N ALA A 30 -12.11 -12.60 3.23
CA ALA A 30 -11.83 -11.41 2.46
C ALA A 30 -13.12 -10.86 1.83
N VAL A 31 -13.15 -9.55 1.59
CA VAL A 31 -14.32 -8.85 1.04
C VAL A 31 -13.93 -7.95 -0.12
N TYR A 32 -14.84 -7.83 -1.10
CA TYR A 32 -14.69 -6.99 -2.28
C TYR A 32 -16.02 -6.28 -2.57
N PRO A 33 -16.03 -4.96 -2.82
CA PRO A 33 -17.29 -4.23 -3.04
C PRO A 33 -17.96 -4.60 -4.37
N GLN A 34 -19.31 -4.71 -4.37
CA GLN A 34 -20.07 -4.96 -5.60
C GLN A 34 -20.09 -3.76 -6.54
N THR A 35 -19.91 -2.55 -5.99
CA THR A 35 -19.89 -1.31 -6.75
C THR A 35 -18.57 -0.58 -6.54
N ILE A 36 -18.05 0.00 -7.61
CA ILE A 36 -16.90 0.90 -7.57
C ILE A 36 -17.27 2.23 -8.18
N THR A 37 -16.66 3.30 -7.65
CA THR A 37 -16.80 4.63 -8.24
C THR A 37 -15.66 4.87 -9.22
N ARG A 38 -15.99 5.13 -10.48
CA ARG A 38 -15.03 5.41 -11.55
C ARG A 38 -15.17 6.84 -12.02
N LYS A 39 -14.03 7.47 -12.35
CA LYS A 39 -14.00 8.77 -13.01
C LYS A 39 -14.40 8.62 -14.47
N ALA A 40 -15.53 9.21 -14.85
CA ALA A 40 -15.93 9.40 -16.23
C ALA A 40 -15.54 10.82 -16.66
N TYR A 41 -14.43 10.95 -17.40
CA TYR A 41 -13.97 12.26 -17.85
C TYR A 41 -14.94 12.86 -18.86
N THR A 42 -15.26 14.14 -18.71
CA THR A 42 -16.16 14.86 -19.62
C THR A 42 -15.54 15.12 -21.00
N GLY A 43 -14.25 14.81 -21.19
CA GLY A 43 -13.46 15.14 -22.37
C GLY A 43 -12.94 16.58 -22.38
N GLN A 44 -13.44 17.45 -21.50
CA GLN A 44 -12.97 18.81 -21.39
C GLN A 44 -11.55 18.87 -20.80
N VAL A 45 -10.71 19.74 -21.36
CA VAL A 45 -9.37 20.03 -20.85
C VAL A 45 -9.19 21.53 -20.71
N ILE A 46 -8.94 21.99 -19.49
CA ILE A 46 -8.74 23.41 -19.19
C ILE A 46 -7.27 23.61 -18.81
N ARG A 47 -6.57 24.51 -19.49
CA ARG A 47 -5.18 24.86 -19.15
C ARG A 47 -5.10 26.26 -18.57
N ARG A 48 -4.45 26.37 -17.41
CA ARG A 48 -4.11 27.64 -16.78
C ARG A 48 -2.59 27.79 -16.73
N TYR A 49 -2.13 28.92 -17.21
CA TYR A 49 -0.74 29.36 -17.22
C TYR A 49 -0.50 30.36 -16.10
N SER A 50 0.62 30.21 -15.42
CA SER A 50 1.14 31.18 -14.48
C SER A 50 2.65 31.32 -14.67
N LEU A 51 3.17 32.52 -14.48
CA LEU A 51 4.60 32.76 -14.41
C LEU A 51 4.99 32.92 -12.93
N VAL A 52 5.99 32.18 -12.47
CA VAL A 52 6.60 32.40 -11.15
C VAL A 52 7.94 33.08 -11.36
N VAL A 53 8.06 34.32 -10.90
CA VAL A 53 9.28 35.13 -10.96
C VAL A 53 9.81 35.30 -9.54
N GLY A 54 10.92 34.62 -9.22
CA GLY A 54 11.43 34.52 -7.86
C GLY A 54 10.37 33.95 -6.90
N ARG A 55 9.85 34.79 -5.99
CA ARG A 55 8.80 34.43 -5.02
C ARG A 55 7.39 34.87 -5.44
N LYS A 56 7.24 35.61 -6.54
CA LYS A 56 5.94 36.15 -6.98
C LYS A 56 5.32 35.26 -8.06
N ARG A 57 4.02 34.97 -7.95
CA ARG A 57 3.23 34.27 -8.97
C ARG A 57 2.34 35.26 -9.72
N ILE A 58 2.38 35.21 -11.04
CA ILE A 58 1.58 36.02 -11.96
C ILE A 58 0.67 35.06 -12.73
N ASN A 59 -0.66 35.19 -12.56
CA ASN A 59 -1.63 34.38 -13.29
C ASN A 59 -1.85 34.98 -14.69
N LEU A 60 -1.73 34.17 -15.74
CA LEU A 60 -1.91 34.59 -17.13
C LEU A 60 -3.27 34.19 -17.71
N SER A 61 -4.12 33.51 -16.94
CA SER A 61 -5.31 32.78 -17.46
C SER A 61 -6.64 33.45 -17.12
N GLY A 62 -6.62 34.67 -16.58
CA GLY A 62 -7.81 35.48 -16.26
C GLY A 62 -8.72 34.95 -15.15
N ASN A 63 -8.73 33.64 -14.89
CA ASN A 63 -9.64 33.00 -13.97
C ASN A 63 -8.86 32.23 -12.88
N SER A 64 -9.00 32.67 -11.63
CA SER A 64 -8.39 32.04 -10.43
C SER A 64 -9.40 31.25 -9.60
N GLY A 65 -10.68 31.23 -9.99
CA GLY A 65 -11.74 30.56 -9.24
C GLY A 65 -11.48 29.06 -9.07
N ILE A 66 -11.89 28.54 -7.90
CA ILE A 66 -11.98 27.11 -7.61
C ILE A 66 -13.07 26.55 -8.53
N SER A 67 -12.78 25.43 -9.19
CA SER A 67 -13.78 24.71 -9.97
C SER A 67 -14.75 24.03 -8.99
N ASP A 68 -16.05 24.34 -9.08
CA ASP A 68 -17.09 23.62 -8.33
C ASP A 68 -17.29 22.17 -8.83
N ALA A 69 -16.73 21.84 -10.00
CA ALA A 69 -16.77 20.50 -10.57
C ALA A 69 -15.59 19.63 -10.08
N SER A 70 -15.88 18.35 -9.83
CA SER A 70 -14.88 17.29 -9.63
C SER A 70 -13.89 17.28 -10.79
N CYS A 71 -12.62 17.54 -10.50
CA CYS A 71 -11.59 17.63 -11.53
C CYS A 71 -10.24 17.09 -11.05
N ASP A 72 -9.50 16.48 -11.97
CA ASP A 72 -8.10 16.16 -11.76
C ASP A 72 -7.25 17.34 -12.19
N LYS A 73 -6.37 17.77 -11.28
CA LYS A 73 -5.41 18.85 -11.52
C LYS A 73 -4.01 18.27 -11.64
N MET A 74 -3.39 18.47 -12.79
CA MET A 74 -1.97 18.19 -13.02
C MET A 74 -1.21 19.51 -13.11
N THR A 75 -0.09 19.64 -12.40
CA THR A 75 0.73 20.86 -12.41
C THR A 75 2.11 20.55 -12.95
N GLU A 76 2.46 21.16 -14.07
CA GLU A 76 3.79 21.10 -14.67
C GLU A 76 4.53 22.40 -14.40
N ARG A 77 5.83 22.30 -14.13
CA ARG A 77 6.71 23.44 -13.89
C ARG A 77 7.90 23.37 -14.84
N LYS A 78 8.08 24.41 -15.65
CA LYS A 78 9.19 24.53 -16.59
C LYS A 78 10.01 25.77 -16.25
N ALA A 79 11.18 25.56 -15.65
CA ALA A 79 12.15 26.61 -15.45
C ALA A 79 12.63 27.13 -16.81
N LEU A 80 12.72 28.45 -16.97
CA LEU A 80 13.24 29.06 -18.19
C LEU A 80 14.76 29.15 -18.11
N THR A 81 15.44 28.72 -19.16
CA THR A 81 16.89 28.77 -19.28
C THR A 81 17.30 29.65 -20.45
N LEU A 82 18.37 30.41 -20.29
CA LEU A 82 19.02 31.13 -21.39
C LEU A 82 19.91 30.17 -22.20
N PRO A 83 20.22 30.51 -23.47
CA PRO A 83 21.29 29.85 -24.21
C PRO A 83 22.59 29.85 -23.39
N GLY A 84 23.25 28.69 -23.29
CA GLY A 84 24.45 28.52 -22.44
C GLY A 84 24.17 27.96 -21.03
N GLY A 85 22.93 27.62 -20.69
CA GLY A 85 22.61 26.83 -19.49
C GLY A 85 22.30 27.63 -18.22
N PHE A 86 22.26 28.96 -18.30
CA PHE A 86 21.88 29.80 -17.16
C PHE A 86 20.39 29.68 -16.86
N SER A 87 20.06 29.29 -15.64
CA SER A 87 18.67 29.23 -15.16
C SER A 87 18.20 30.63 -14.79
N LEU A 88 17.09 31.08 -15.38
CA LEU A 88 16.43 32.31 -14.99
C LEU A 88 15.65 32.07 -13.68
N PRO A 89 15.44 33.11 -12.85
CA PRO A 89 14.53 33.04 -11.71
C PRO A 89 13.06 33.08 -12.17
N VAL A 90 12.75 32.48 -13.33
CA VAL A 90 11.44 32.50 -13.98
C VAL A 90 11.04 31.07 -14.31
N THR A 91 9.88 30.65 -13.82
CA THR A 91 9.29 29.33 -14.07
C THR A 91 7.91 29.49 -14.67
N LEU A 92 7.67 28.87 -15.83
CA LEU A 92 6.33 28.69 -16.36
C LEU A 92 5.65 27.54 -15.61
N VAL A 93 4.48 27.81 -15.05
CA VAL A 93 3.63 26.82 -14.40
C VAL A 93 2.41 26.60 -15.28
N VAL A 94 2.19 25.35 -15.68
CA VAL A 94 1.02 24.93 -16.47
C VAL A 94 0.18 24.01 -15.61
N GLU A 95 -1.02 24.46 -15.26
CA GLU A 95 -2.00 23.65 -14.56
C GLU A 95 -3.03 23.13 -15.58
N THR A 96 -3.10 21.81 -15.74
CA THR A 96 -4.10 21.16 -16.59
C THR A 96 -5.18 20.57 -15.71
N TYR A 97 -6.43 21.01 -15.91
CA TYR A 97 -7.62 20.53 -15.21
C TYR A 97 -8.43 19.64 -16.15
N ARG A 98 -8.81 18.46 -15.66
CA ARG A 98 -9.65 17.48 -16.36
C ARG A 98 -10.89 17.19 -15.54
N PRO A 99 -12.03 17.84 -15.84
CA PRO A 99 -13.29 17.57 -15.17
C PRO A 99 -13.74 16.12 -15.40
N TYR A 100 -14.36 15.55 -14.39
CA TYR A 100 -14.94 14.21 -14.45
C TYR A 100 -16.20 14.14 -13.60
N GLU A 101 -17.05 13.19 -13.95
CA GLU A 101 -18.17 12.78 -13.12
C GLU A 101 -17.81 11.47 -12.40
N ALA A 102 -18.25 11.35 -11.15
CA ALA A 102 -18.09 10.13 -10.37
C ALA A 102 -19.27 9.20 -10.70
N VAL A 103 -18.99 8.11 -11.43
CA VAL A 103 -20.01 7.15 -11.85
C VAL A 103 -19.84 5.87 -11.07
N GLN A 104 -20.91 5.39 -10.44
CA GLN A 104 -20.93 4.07 -9.83
C GLN A 104 -21.10 3.01 -10.91
N THR A 105 -20.29 1.96 -10.85
CA THR A 105 -20.33 0.85 -11.79
C THR A 105 -20.30 -0.46 -11.02
N GLN A 106 -21.08 -1.44 -11.49
CA GLN A 106 -21.09 -2.79 -10.94
C GLN A 106 -19.81 -3.52 -11.32
N VAL A 107 -19.23 -4.23 -10.36
CA VAL A 107 -18.04 -5.05 -10.56
C VAL A 107 -18.49 -6.43 -11.05
N PRO A 108 -17.89 -6.94 -12.15
CA PRO A 108 -18.11 -8.32 -12.56
C PRO A 108 -17.71 -9.30 -11.46
N GLN A 109 -18.61 -10.23 -11.11
CA GLN A 109 -18.38 -11.21 -10.05
C GLN A 109 -17.08 -12.00 -10.25
N ALA A 110 -16.78 -12.42 -11.49
CA ALA A 110 -15.54 -13.13 -11.82
C ALA A 110 -14.27 -12.31 -11.52
N GLN A 111 -14.32 -10.99 -11.75
CA GLN A 111 -13.21 -10.09 -11.42
C GLN A 111 -13.03 -10.00 -9.90
N ALA A 112 -14.12 -9.85 -9.14
CA ALA A 112 -14.08 -9.79 -7.69
C ALA A 112 -13.55 -11.09 -7.08
N GLN A 113 -14.03 -12.25 -7.55
CA GLN A 113 -13.58 -13.57 -7.08
C GLN A 113 -12.08 -13.80 -7.36
N ALA A 114 -11.59 -13.42 -8.55
CA ALA A 114 -10.18 -13.52 -8.87
C ALA A 114 -9.31 -12.63 -7.94
N ALA A 115 -9.71 -11.38 -7.74
CA ALA A 115 -9.01 -10.45 -6.86
C ALA A 115 -9.01 -10.93 -5.39
N LEU A 116 -10.12 -11.52 -4.93
CA LEU A 116 -10.23 -12.11 -3.59
C LEU A 116 -9.27 -13.28 -3.41
N CYS A 117 -9.24 -14.23 -4.35
CA CYS A 117 -8.32 -15.35 -4.34
C CYS A 117 -6.85 -14.89 -4.35
N GLU A 118 -6.50 -13.95 -5.24
CA GLU A 118 -5.14 -13.41 -5.34
C GLU A 118 -4.72 -12.72 -4.04
N TYR A 119 -5.59 -11.87 -3.47
CA TYR A 119 -5.34 -11.24 -2.19
C TYR A 119 -5.13 -12.26 -1.09
N ALA A 120 -5.99 -13.27 -1.01
CA ALA A 120 -5.94 -14.28 0.03
C ALA A 120 -4.68 -15.16 -0.04
N GLN A 121 -4.29 -15.60 -1.24
CA GLN A 121 -3.04 -16.33 -1.44
C GLN A 121 -1.84 -15.49 -1.01
N ARG A 122 -1.80 -14.22 -1.44
CA ARG A 122 -0.72 -13.31 -1.07
C ARG A 122 -0.67 -13.04 0.43
N SER A 123 -1.81 -12.90 1.09
CA SER A 123 -1.88 -12.73 2.54
C SER A 123 -1.37 -13.96 3.26
N VAL A 124 -1.84 -15.16 2.88
CA VAL A 124 -1.44 -16.42 3.51
C VAL A 124 0.06 -16.66 3.36
N LEU A 125 0.63 -16.44 2.17
CA LEU A 125 2.07 -16.58 1.93
C LEU A 125 2.89 -15.50 2.64
N GLY A 126 2.39 -14.26 2.69
CA GLY A 126 3.06 -13.14 3.37
C GLY A 126 3.15 -13.33 4.89
N ASP A 127 2.21 -14.05 5.47
CA ASP A 127 2.17 -14.37 6.91
C ASP A 127 2.99 -15.63 7.28
N MET A 128 3.59 -16.33 6.30
CA MET A 128 4.49 -17.46 6.54
C MET A 128 5.93 -16.97 6.71
N ILE A 129 6.69 -17.62 7.59
CA ILE A 129 8.15 -17.39 7.69
C ILE A 129 8.82 -17.93 6.42
N ALA A 130 8.47 -19.17 6.08
CA ALA A 130 8.79 -19.86 4.85
C ALA A 130 7.73 -20.95 4.66
N GLY A 131 7.31 -21.21 3.42
CA GLY A 131 6.28 -22.23 3.18
C GLY A 131 5.62 -22.12 1.82
N LYS A 132 4.63 -22.98 1.61
CA LYS A 132 3.80 -23.02 0.42
C LYS A 132 2.38 -23.45 0.74
N ILE A 133 1.45 -22.96 -0.07
CA ILE A 133 0.07 -23.45 -0.08
C ILE A 133 0.04 -24.75 -0.90
N LEU A 134 -0.55 -25.80 -0.34
CA LEU A 134 -0.70 -27.12 -0.98
C LEU A 134 -2.09 -27.28 -1.60
N GLY A 135 -3.10 -26.67 -0.99
CA GLY A 135 -4.49 -26.73 -1.43
C GLY A 135 -5.28 -25.57 -0.85
N GLN A 136 -6.36 -25.20 -1.54
CA GLN A 136 -7.22 -24.10 -1.14
C GLN A 136 -8.67 -24.39 -1.52
N GLU A 137 -9.58 -24.01 -0.64
CA GLU A 137 -11.02 -24.21 -0.80
C GLU A 137 -11.72 -22.86 -0.56
N PRO A 138 -11.94 -22.06 -1.62
CA PRO A 138 -12.67 -20.81 -1.51
C PRO A 138 -14.19 -21.03 -1.55
N ALA A 139 -14.90 -20.40 -0.62
CA ALA A 139 -16.36 -20.35 -0.57
C ALA A 139 -16.83 -18.89 -0.70
N PHE A 140 -17.62 -18.62 -1.73
CA PHE A 140 -18.09 -17.27 -2.04
C PHE A 140 -19.53 -17.06 -1.58
N ARG A 141 -19.82 -15.86 -1.08
CA ARG A 141 -21.19 -15.40 -0.81
C ARG A 141 -21.35 -13.93 -1.15
N GLU A 142 -22.59 -13.50 -1.34
CA GLU A 142 -22.94 -12.11 -1.59
C GLU A 142 -23.84 -11.60 -0.48
N ALA A 143 -23.46 -10.50 0.15
CA ALA A 143 -24.23 -9.91 1.24
C ALA A 143 -23.89 -8.43 1.40
N SER A 144 -24.92 -7.61 1.62
CA SER A 144 -24.79 -6.19 1.98
C SER A 144 -23.96 -5.34 0.98
N GLY A 145 -24.12 -5.59 -0.32
CA GLY A 145 -23.39 -4.86 -1.36
C GLY A 145 -21.92 -5.26 -1.50
N LEU A 146 -21.54 -6.41 -0.94
CA LEU A 146 -20.18 -6.96 -0.96
C LEU A 146 -20.18 -8.39 -1.50
N PHE A 147 -19.13 -8.73 -2.24
CA PHE A 147 -18.67 -10.08 -2.45
C PHE A 147 -17.79 -10.50 -1.27
N TRP A 148 -18.13 -11.62 -0.66
CA TRP A 148 -17.38 -12.23 0.44
C TRP A 148 -16.74 -13.52 -0.04
N MET A 149 -15.57 -13.80 0.51
CA MET A 149 -14.91 -15.09 0.36
C MET A 149 -14.40 -15.55 1.72
N ASP A 150 -14.78 -16.76 2.12
CA ASP A 150 -14.07 -17.50 3.15
C ASP A 150 -13.17 -18.51 2.45
N MET A 151 -11.91 -18.62 2.87
CA MET A 151 -10.95 -19.54 2.26
C MET A 151 -10.20 -20.31 3.34
N THR A 152 -10.16 -21.64 3.15
CA THR A 152 -9.30 -22.52 3.93
C THR A 152 -8.14 -22.97 3.06
N CYS A 153 -6.92 -22.86 3.57
CA CYS A 153 -5.70 -23.28 2.91
C CYS A 153 -5.04 -24.41 3.71
N ALA A 154 -4.75 -25.52 3.04
CA ALA A 154 -3.80 -26.50 3.52
C ALA A 154 -2.39 -26.04 3.13
N CYS A 155 -1.47 -25.98 4.07
CA CYS A 155 -0.15 -25.41 3.88
C CYS A 155 0.94 -26.34 4.45
N GLN A 156 2.14 -26.21 3.88
CA GLN A 156 3.36 -26.71 4.50
C GLN A 156 4.23 -25.50 4.80
N GLU A 157 4.50 -25.24 6.08
CA GLU A 157 5.22 -24.03 6.49
C GLU A 157 6.17 -24.25 7.65
N MET A 158 7.16 -23.37 7.75
CA MET A 158 8.09 -23.28 8.89
C MET A 158 7.34 -22.70 10.09
N ILE A 159 7.25 -23.50 11.16
CA ILE A 159 6.57 -23.12 12.40
C ILE A 159 7.54 -22.72 13.53
N ALA A 160 8.82 -23.08 13.39
CA ALA A 160 9.84 -22.64 14.33
C ALA A 160 9.98 -21.10 14.28
N ARG A 161 9.79 -20.46 15.43
CA ARG A 161 9.92 -19.02 15.61
C ARG A 161 11.00 -18.72 16.63
N GLN A 162 11.96 -17.89 16.25
CA GLN A 162 12.87 -17.29 17.22
C GLN A 162 12.10 -16.22 18.02
N ARG A 163 12.36 -16.17 19.32
CA ARG A 163 11.83 -15.14 20.22
C ARG A 163 13.02 -14.41 20.85
N PRO A 164 12.94 -13.09 21.05
CA PRO A 164 13.92 -12.38 21.85
C PRO A 164 14.03 -13.02 23.24
N ALA A 165 15.25 -13.10 23.77
CA ALA A 165 15.45 -13.46 25.17
C ALA A 165 15.03 -12.28 26.05
N GLU A 166 14.19 -12.53 27.05
CA GLU A 166 13.90 -11.54 28.09
C GLU A 166 15.09 -11.53 29.06
N LEU A 167 15.84 -10.44 29.03
CA LEU A 167 16.94 -10.20 29.96
C LEU A 167 16.38 -9.45 31.16
N PHE A 168 16.66 -9.95 32.36
CA PHE A 168 16.35 -9.22 33.59
C PHE A 168 17.33 -8.04 33.67
N GLU A 169 16.84 -6.82 33.42
CA GLU A 169 17.55 -5.60 33.85
C GLU A 169 17.35 -5.51 35.37
N GLY A 170 18.44 -5.45 36.12
CA GLY A 170 18.44 -5.52 37.59
C GLY A 170 17.52 -4.47 38.25
N GLU A 171 17.18 -4.68 39.53
CA GLU A 171 16.48 -3.67 40.32
C GLU A 171 17.32 -2.37 40.37
N ASP A 172 16.76 -1.28 39.86
CA ASP A 172 17.28 0.07 40.07
C ASP A 172 17.42 0.29 41.58
N THR A 173 18.67 0.21 42.07
CA THR A 173 18.99 0.56 43.44
C THR A 173 18.95 2.08 43.53
N ASN A 174 17.75 2.63 43.81
CA ASN A 174 17.59 4.01 44.23
C ASN A 174 18.11 4.13 45.66
N ASP A 175 19.39 4.50 45.80
CA ASP A 175 19.94 5.13 47.01
C ASP A 175 19.63 6.63 47.04
#